data_AF-A0A3M2B863-F1
#
_entry.id   AF-A0A3M2B863-F1
#
_cell.length_a   1.000
_cell.length_b   1.000
_cell.length_c   1.000
_cell.angle_alpha   90.00
_cell.angle_beta   90.00
_cell.angle_gamma   90.00
#
_symmetry.space_group_name_H-M   'P 1'
#
loop_
_entity.id
_entity.type
_entity.pdbx_description
1 polymer ?
#
loop_
_entity_poly.entity_id
_entity_poly.type
_entity_poly.pdbx_seq_one_letter_code
_entity_poly.pdbx_strand_id
1 'polypeptide(L)'
;AISEGAPANAELYRALGNAYTLAGEPGRAILAYRRALLHAPFDRRSLDALEMARASIAIETPTSPSRHLLDVINIWPRYVPIWIMRWCFALAWAALWTVLLVVRLRQRPLPLAAVTALAVIIAATGVALGAKSIQDRNLHDVVILTTTTGYNGPSSEVYEPTFEQPLVSGVEARLIERRNQWAQIELRDGSRTWVPASTFEPVRPMQH
;
A
#
# COMPACT_ATOMS: atom_id res chain seq x y z
N ALA A 1 -27.22 -8.41 8.54
CA ALA A 1 -26.25 -9.39 9.03
C ALA A 1 -24.87 -9.00 8.51
N ILE A 2 -24.17 -8.11 9.22
CA ILE A 2 -22.86 -7.57 8.84
C ILE A 2 -21.94 -7.77 10.07
N SER A 3 -20.72 -8.26 9.81
CA SER A 3 -19.50 -8.09 10.63
C SER A 3 -19.25 -8.87 11.92
N GLU A 4 -19.69 -10.12 12.10
CA GLU A 4 -19.07 -10.95 13.16
C GLU A 4 -17.74 -11.61 12.72
N GLY A 5 -17.52 -11.87 11.43
CA GLY A 5 -16.31 -12.56 10.95
C GLY A 5 -15.09 -11.67 10.64
N ALA A 6 -15.29 -10.40 10.26
CA ALA A 6 -14.19 -9.52 9.85
C ALA A 6 -13.23 -9.11 10.99
N PRO A 7 -13.69 -8.65 12.17
CA PRO A 7 -12.79 -8.31 13.27
C PRO A 7 -12.08 -9.56 13.85
N ALA A 8 -12.77 -10.70 13.91
CA ALA A 8 -12.18 -11.96 14.38
C ALA A 8 -11.02 -12.41 13.49
N ASN A 9 -11.17 -12.31 12.16
CA ASN A 9 -10.10 -12.64 11.21
C ASN A 9 -8.93 -11.66 11.32
N ALA A 10 -9.18 -10.36 11.52
CA ALA A 10 -8.12 -9.38 11.73
C ALA A 10 -7.28 -9.69 12.99
N GLU A 11 -7.93 -10.02 14.10
CA GLU A 11 -7.25 -10.40 15.33
C GLU A 11 -6.44 -11.70 15.21
N LEU A 12 -6.98 -12.69 14.50
CA LEU A 12 -6.28 -13.94 14.22
C LEU A 12 -4.98 -13.70 13.44
N TYR A 13 -5.05 -12.95 12.34
CA TYR A 13 -3.87 -12.64 11.54
C TYR A 13 -2.86 -11.77 12.30
N ARG A 14 -3.32 -10.86 13.16
CA ARG A 14 -2.44 -10.08 14.04
C ARG A 14 -1.72 -10.97 15.06
N ALA A 15 -2.43 -11.90 15.70
CA ALA A 15 -1.84 -12.85 16.63
C ALA A 15 -0.81 -13.76 15.93
N LEU A 16 -1.13 -14.21 14.70
CA LEU A 16 -0.21 -14.96 13.86
C LEU A 16 1.05 -14.15 13.51
N GLY A 17 0.89 -12.87 13.17
CA GLY A 17 2.00 -11.95 12.93
C GLY A 17 2.91 -11.83 14.16
N ASN A 18 2.33 -11.63 15.35
CA ASN A 18 3.09 -11.57 16.60
C ASN A 18 3.86 -12.87 16.86
N ALA A 19 3.25 -14.02 16.59
CA ALA A 19 3.91 -15.32 16.75
C ALA A 19 5.11 -15.47 15.81
N TYR A 20 4.96 -15.08 14.53
CA TYR A 20 6.08 -15.09 13.58
C TYR A 20 7.18 -14.09 13.93
N THR A 21 6.83 -12.91 14.47
CA THR A 21 7.83 -11.95 14.97
C THR A 21 8.64 -12.57 16.11
N LEU A 22 8.00 -13.24 17.06
CA LEU A 22 8.67 -13.93 18.16
C LEU A 22 9.50 -15.14 17.70
N ALA A 23 9.08 -15.81 16.62
CA ALA A 23 9.80 -16.91 15.99
C ALA A 23 11.01 -16.46 15.15
N GLY A 24 11.22 -15.15 14.97
CA GLY A 24 12.29 -14.63 14.12
C GLY A 24 12.04 -14.84 12.62
N GLU A 25 10.77 -14.92 12.19
CA GLU A 25 10.36 -15.10 10.80
C GLU A 25 9.72 -13.81 10.25
N PRO A 26 10.53 -12.78 9.91
CA PRO A 26 10.02 -11.44 9.65
C PRO A 26 9.13 -11.36 8.39
N GLY A 27 9.42 -12.13 7.34
CA GLY A 27 8.58 -12.13 6.13
C GLY A 27 7.18 -12.70 6.36
N ARG A 28 7.05 -13.76 7.15
CA ARG A 28 5.75 -14.32 7.53
C ARG A 28 5.00 -13.40 8.49
N ALA A 29 5.71 -12.73 9.39
CA ALA A 29 5.12 -11.72 10.26
C ALA A 29 4.50 -10.56 9.47
N ILE A 30 5.26 -9.98 8.53
CA ILE A 30 4.79 -8.90 7.66
C ILE A 30 3.58 -9.35 6.84
N LEU A 31 3.65 -10.54 6.23
CA LEU A 31 2.53 -11.09 5.48
C LEU A 31 1.26 -11.21 6.33
N ALA A 32 1.39 -11.71 7.56
CA ALA A 32 0.27 -11.87 8.48
C ALA A 32 -0.32 -10.51 8.91
N TYR A 33 0.50 -9.51 9.27
CA TYR A 33 -0.02 -8.17 9.60
C TYR A 33 -0.70 -7.51 8.40
N ARG A 34 -0.15 -7.67 7.19
CA ARG A 34 -0.81 -7.17 5.98
C ARG A 34 -2.16 -7.82 5.75
N ARG A 35 -2.28 -9.15 5.98
CA ARG A 35 -3.57 -9.86 5.92
C ARG A 35 -4.54 -9.36 6.99
N ALA A 36 -4.08 -9.06 8.20
CA ALA A 36 -4.91 -8.45 9.25
C ALA A 36 -5.49 -7.11 8.78
N LEU A 37 -4.69 -6.27 8.12
CA LEU A 37 -5.11 -4.97 7.59
C LEU A 37 -6.08 -5.09 6.39
N LEU A 38 -6.13 -6.21 5.68
CA LEU A 38 -7.19 -6.45 4.69
C LEU A 38 -8.57 -6.56 5.35
N HIS A 39 -8.63 -7.10 6.58
CA HIS A 39 -9.86 -7.26 7.34
C HIS A 39 -10.19 -6.06 8.23
N ALA A 40 -9.18 -5.40 8.79
CA ALA A 40 -9.31 -4.19 9.59
C ALA A 40 -8.28 -3.13 9.17
N PRO A 41 -8.54 -2.35 8.10
CA PRO A 41 -7.56 -1.40 7.52
C PRO A 41 -7.08 -0.30 8.47
N PHE A 42 -7.84 -0.02 9.54
CA PHE A 42 -7.57 1.05 10.50
C PHE A 42 -7.18 0.53 11.88
N ASP A 43 -6.90 -0.77 12.03
CA ASP A 43 -6.40 -1.30 13.30
C ASP A 43 -4.99 -0.76 13.57
N ARG A 44 -4.90 0.18 14.51
CA ARG A 44 -3.62 0.79 14.92
C ARG A 44 -2.63 -0.26 15.40
N ARG A 45 -3.07 -1.32 16.08
CA ARG A 45 -2.18 -2.37 16.59
C ARG A 45 -1.47 -3.10 15.45
N SER A 46 -2.22 -3.47 14.41
CA SER A 46 -1.66 -4.11 13.22
C SER A 46 -0.78 -3.17 12.39
N LEU A 47 -1.13 -1.88 12.30
CA LEU A 47 -0.31 -0.87 11.63
C LEU A 47 1.04 -0.65 12.33
N ASP A 48 1.03 -0.51 13.65
CA ASP A 48 2.23 -0.26 14.44
C ASP A 48 3.15 -1.50 14.42
N ALA A 49 2.58 -2.70 14.56
CA ALA A 49 3.34 -3.95 14.49
C ALA A 49 3.98 -4.19 13.11
N LEU A 50 3.26 -3.86 12.02
CA LEU A 50 3.79 -3.93 10.66
C LEU A 50 4.98 -2.98 10.47
N GLU A 51 4.90 -1.76 11.01
CA GLU A 51 5.98 -0.78 10.94
C GLU A 51 7.22 -1.23 11.72
N MET A 52 7.04 -1.78 12.92
CA MET A 52 8.13 -2.36 13.70
C MET A 52 8.81 -3.52 12.95
N ALA A 53 8.02 -4.44 12.38
CA ALA A 53 8.55 -5.56 11.61
C ALA A 53 9.29 -5.13 10.33
N ARG A 54 8.86 -4.05 9.67
CA ARG A 54 9.58 -3.46 8.54
C ARG A 54 10.89 -2.82 8.98
N ALA A 55 10.89 -2.10 10.09
CA ALA A 55 12.07 -1.44 10.62
C ALA A 55 13.18 -2.45 10.98
N SER A 56 12.83 -3.65 11.46
CA SER A 56 13.80 -4.70 11.72
C SER A 56 14.48 -5.26 10.46
N ILE A 57 13.81 -5.22 9.30
CA ILE A 57 14.36 -5.71 8.02
C ILE A 57 15.14 -4.64 7.28
N ALA A 58 14.71 -3.37 7.36
CA ALA A 58 15.33 -2.25 6.64
C ALA A 58 16.82 -2.04 7.00
N ILE A 59 17.26 -2.57 8.13
CA ILE A 59 18.67 -2.58 8.53
C ILE A 59 19.51 -3.51 7.63
N GLU A 60 18.90 -4.49 6.94
CA GLU A 60 19.58 -5.59 6.25
C GLU A 60 19.32 -5.66 4.72
N THR A 61 18.43 -4.84 4.16
CA THR A 61 18.15 -4.86 2.72
C THR A 61 19.22 -4.11 1.91
N PRO A 62 19.72 -4.65 0.78
CA PRO A 62 20.57 -3.91 -0.14
C PRO A 62 19.88 -2.66 -0.66
N THR A 63 20.47 -1.51 -0.36
CA THR A 63 20.06 -0.23 -0.94
C THR A 63 20.49 -0.19 -2.41
N SER A 64 19.53 -0.19 -3.34
CA SER A 64 19.77 0.22 -4.72
C SER A 64 20.25 1.68 -4.72
N PRO A 65 21.32 2.06 -5.46
CA PRO A 65 21.83 3.44 -5.48
C PRO A 65 20.89 4.47 -6.13
N SER A 66 19.65 4.10 -6.45
CA SER A 66 18.74 4.95 -7.19
C SER A 66 17.53 5.39 -6.34
N ARG A 67 17.62 6.66 -5.91
CA ARG A 67 16.52 7.59 -5.56
C ARG A 67 16.00 7.58 -4.12
N HIS A 68 16.73 8.30 -3.29
CA HIS A 68 16.33 8.86 -1.99
C HIS A 68 15.26 9.99 -2.04
N LEU A 69 14.46 10.11 -3.12
CA LEU A 69 13.58 11.29 -3.33
C LEU A 69 12.08 11.03 -3.21
N LEU A 70 11.63 9.80 -2.92
CA LEU A 70 10.19 9.48 -2.86
C LEU A 70 9.65 9.16 -1.45
N ASP A 71 10.50 9.06 -0.42
CA ASP A 71 10.04 8.72 0.94
C ASP A 71 9.37 9.88 1.70
N VAL A 72 9.47 11.13 1.20
CA VAL A 72 8.84 12.29 1.87
C VAL A 72 7.35 12.40 1.55
N ILE A 73 6.87 11.81 0.44
CA ILE A 73 5.46 11.96 -0.01
C ILE A 73 4.50 11.00 0.71
N ASN A 74 5.00 9.98 1.41
CA ASN A 74 4.16 8.90 1.92
C ASN A 74 3.71 9.04 3.39
N ILE A 75 4.04 10.16 4.05
CA ILE A 75 3.72 10.38 5.48
C ILE A 75 2.30 10.95 5.67
N TRP A 76 1.85 11.81 4.74
CA TRP A 76 0.57 12.52 4.85
C TRP A 76 -0.72 11.68 4.68
N PRO A 77 -0.77 10.59 3.89
CA PRO A 77 -2.03 9.84 3.72
C PRO A 77 -2.42 8.93 4.90
N ARG A 78 -1.59 8.83 5.95
CA ARG A 78 -1.75 7.83 7.03
C ARG A 78 -2.79 8.21 8.09
N TYR A 79 -3.19 9.48 8.18
CA TYR A 79 -4.01 9.98 9.30
C TYR A 79 -5.38 10.55 8.93
N VAL A 80 -5.74 10.63 7.63
CA VAL A 80 -7.04 11.17 7.22
C VAL A 80 -7.94 10.05 6.68
N PRO A 81 -9.00 9.67 7.44
CA PRO A 81 -9.96 8.67 6.99
C PRO A 81 -10.70 9.11 5.72
N ILE A 82 -10.88 8.17 4.79
CA ILE A 82 -11.60 8.35 3.51
C ILE A 82 -13.02 8.91 3.69
N TRP A 83 -13.68 8.59 4.82
CA TRP A 83 -15.00 9.14 5.13
C TRP A 83 -14.95 10.65 5.42
N ILE A 84 -13.91 11.15 6.09
CA ILE A 84 -13.72 12.59 6.34
C ILE A 84 -13.51 13.33 5.02
N MET A 85 -12.68 12.79 4.11
CA MET A 85 -12.52 13.37 2.78
C MET A 85 -13.83 13.37 1.96
N ARG A 86 -14.64 12.30 2.05
CA ARG A 86 -15.97 12.25 1.41
C ARG A 86 -16.93 13.29 1.98
N TRP A 87 -16.96 13.47 3.30
CA TRP A 87 -17.79 14.48 3.94
C TRP A 87 -17.32 15.90 3.61
N CYS A 88 -16.02 16.16 3.61
CA CYS A 88 -15.46 17.44 3.16
C CYS A 88 -15.82 17.74 1.70
N PHE A 89 -15.75 16.75 0.80
CA PHE A 89 -16.16 16.90 -0.60
C PHE A 89 -17.66 17.18 -0.73
N ALA A 90 -18.50 16.44 -0.01
CA ALA A 90 -19.95 16.65 0.00
C ALA A 90 -20.33 18.02 0.56
N LEU A 91 -19.66 18.47 1.63
CA LEU A 91 -19.86 19.79 2.24
C LEU A 91 -19.41 20.91 1.30
N ALA A 92 -18.27 20.74 0.62
CA ALA A 92 -17.76 21.68 -0.38
C ALA A 92 -18.68 21.77 -1.61
N TRP A 93 -19.21 20.64 -2.07
CA TRP A 93 -20.19 20.58 -3.16
C TRP A 93 -21.50 21.28 -2.79
N ALA A 94 -22.04 20.98 -1.59
CA ALA A 94 -23.23 21.65 -1.07
C ALA A 94 -23.00 23.17 -0.88
N ALA A 95 -21.82 23.58 -0.41
CA ALA A 95 -21.42 24.97 -0.28
C ALA A 95 -21.35 25.68 -1.65
N LEU A 96 -20.82 25.02 -2.69
CA LEU A 96 -20.77 25.57 -4.04
C LEU A 96 -22.17 25.84 -4.58
N TRP A 97 -23.07 24.87 -4.49
CA TRP A 97 -24.44 25.02 -4.98
C TRP A 97 -25.25 26.03 -4.18
N THR A 98 -25.06 26.11 -2.86
CA THR A 98 -25.74 27.12 -2.02
C THR A 98 -25.25 28.54 -2.32
N VAL A 99 -23.94 28.75 -2.53
CA VAL A 99 -23.39 30.04 -2.96
C VAL A 99 -23.91 30.42 -4.35
N LEU A 100 -23.93 29.48 -5.31
CA LEU A 100 -24.45 29.72 -6.65
C LEU A 100 -25.94 30.10 -6.64
N LEU A 101 -26.73 29.40 -5.82
CA LEU A 101 -28.16 29.67 -5.61
C LEU A 101 -28.37 31.08 -5.02
N VAL A 102 -27.65 31.44 -3.95
CA VAL A 102 -27.76 32.74 -3.29
C VAL A 102 -27.33 33.89 -4.19
N VAL A 103 -26.26 33.72 -4.98
CA VAL A 103 -25.78 34.73 -5.92
C VAL A 103 -26.79 34.94 -7.06
N ARG A 104 -27.39 33.86 -7.58
CA ARG A 104 -28.44 33.92 -8.60
C ARG A 104 -29.73 34.57 -8.09
N LEU A 105 -30.12 34.31 -6.84
CA LEU A 105 -31.28 34.94 -6.19
C LEU A 105 -31.04 36.41 -5.82
N ARG A 106 -29.81 36.82 -5.48
CA ARG A 106 -29.47 38.19 -5.05
C ARG A 106 -28.87 39.09 -6.13
N GLN A 107 -28.70 38.61 -7.37
CA GLN A 107 -28.08 39.35 -8.49
C GLN A 107 -26.74 40.03 -8.14
N ARG A 108 -25.93 39.40 -7.29
CA ARG A 108 -24.61 39.91 -6.90
C ARG A 108 -23.54 39.40 -7.89
N PRO A 109 -22.42 40.11 -8.11
CA PRO A 109 -21.33 39.58 -8.92
C PRO A 109 -20.73 38.34 -8.24
N LEU A 110 -20.42 37.31 -9.03
CA LEU A 110 -19.80 36.09 -8.52
C LEU A 110 -18.40 36.39 -7.98
N PRO A 111 -18.06 35.99 -6.74
CA PRO A 111 -16.68 36.07 -6.26
C PRO A 111 -15.86 34.96 -6.93
N LEU A 112 -15.37 35.25 -8.15
CA LEU A 112 -14.60 34.33 -8.98
C LEU A 112 -13.41 33.69 -8.23
N ALA A 113 -12.74 34.45 -7.36
CA ALA A 113 -11.64 33.96 -6.53
C ALA A 113 -12.05 32.85 -5.53
N ALA A 114 -13.27 32.90 -4.99
CA ALA A 114 -13.76 31.88 -4.07
C ALA A 114 -14.16 30.59 -4.83
N VAL A 115 -14.73 30.74 -6.03
CA VAL A 115 -15.09 29.62 -6.90
C VAL A 115 -13.86 28.91 -7.43
N THR A 116 -12.84 29.65 -7.86
CA THR A 116 -11.57 29.05 -8.33
C THR A 116 -10.81 28.39 -7.19
N ALA A 117 -10.75 29.00 -6.00
CA ALA A 117 -10.14 28.37 -4.83
C ALA A 117 -10.83 27.05 -4.46
N LEU A 118 -12.17 27.01 -4.48
CA LEU A 118 -12.93 25.80 -4.19
C LEU A 118 -12.74 24.72 -5.26
N ALA A 119 -12.70 25.10 -6.54
CA ALA A 119 -12.43 24.18 -7.64
C ALA A 119 -11.02 23.56 -7.56
N VAL A 120 -10.01 24.34 -7.17
CA VAL A 120 -8.64 23.85 -6.97
C VAL A 120 -8.59 22.86 -5.79
N ILE A 121 -9.27 23.15 -4.68
CA ILE A 121 -9.35 22.25 -3.52
C ILE A 121 -10.05 20.93 -3.91
N ILE A 122 -11.13 21.01 -4.68
CA ILE A 122 -11.86 19.84 -5.21
C ILE A 122 -10.96 18.99 -6.12
N ALA A 123 -10.26 19.63 -7.06
CA ALA A 123 -9.36 18.95 -7.99
C ALA A 123 -8.18 18.28 -7.26
N ALA A 124 -7.55 18.99 -6.31
CA ALA A 124 -6.46 18.44 -5.51
C ALA A 124 -6.90 17.22 -4.67
N THR A 125 -8.10 17.30 -4.07
CA THR A 125 -8.66 16.18 -3.28
C THR A 125 -9.04 14.99 -4.17
N GLY A 126 -9.59 15.24 -5.36
CA GLY A 126 -9.93 14.20 -6.34
C GLY A 126 -8.70 13.46 -6.87
N VAL A 127 -7.61 14.17 -7.16
CA VAL A 127 -6.34 13.57 -7.58
C VAL A 127 -5.73 12.72 -6.45
N ALA A 128 -5.75 13.21 -5.21
CA ALA A 128 -5.24 12.46 -4.06
C ALA A 128 -6.02 11.15 -3.81
N LEU A 129 -7.35 11.19 -3.96
CA LEU A 129 -8.21 10.00 -3.83
C LEU A 129 -8.02 9.02 -4.99
N GLY A 130 -7.85 9.52 -6.22
CA GLY A 130 -7.56 8.71 -7.39
C GLY A 130 -6.22 7.98 -7.28
N ALA A 131 -5.17 8.69 -6.86
CA ALA A 131 -3.84 8.12 -6.64
C ALA A 131 -3.88 6.99 -5.59
N LYS A 132 -4.60 7.20 -4.48
CA LYS A 132 -4.75 6.19 -3.42
C LYS A 132 -5.59 4.98 -3.88
N SER A 133 -6.67 5.19 -4.63
CA SER A 133 -7.47 4.09 -5.17
C SER A 133 -6.73 3.26 -6.23
N ILE A 134 -5.82 3.85 -6.99
CA ILE A 134 -4.97 3.13 -7.95
C ILE A 134 -3.93 2.29 -7.19
N GLN A 135 -3.45 2.80 -6.05
CA GLN A 135 -2.52 2.09 -5.18
C GLN A 135 -3.21 0.91 -4.47
N ASP A 136 -4.42 1.08 -3.96
CA ASP A 136 -5.19 0.02 -3.27
C ASP A 136 -5.78 -1.04 -4.21
N ARG A 137 -6.06 -0.71 -5.48
CA ARG A 137 -6.63 -1.67 -6.45
C ARG A 137 -5.61 -2.60 -7.11
N ASN A 138 -4.32 -2.31 -6.97
CA ASN A 138 -3.25 -3.14 -7.53
C ASN A 138 -2.88 -4.28 -6.56
N LEU A 139 -3.87 -5.15 -6.29
CA LEU A 139 -3.85 -6.36 -5.44
C LEU A 139 -2.90 -7.47 -5.96
N HIS A 140 -1.65 -7.12 -6.22
CA HIS A 140 -0.55 -8.01 -6.64
C HIS A 140 0.61 -7.97 -5.66
N ASP A 141 0.40 -7.40 -4.48
CA ASP A 141 1.42 -7.35 -3.45
C ASP A 141 1.78 -8.76 -2.97
N VAL A 142 3.07 -9.05 -3.02
CA VAL A 142 3.70 -10.29 -2.59
C VAL A 142 4.74 -9.95 -1.53
N VAL A 143 4.95 -10.88 -0.61
CA VAL A 143 6.01 -10.79 0.40
C VAL A 143 6.96 -11.95 0.18
N ILE A 144 8.25 -11.66 0.05
CA ILE A 144 9.29 -12.68 -0.01
C ILE A 144 9.37 -13.36 1.35
N LEU A 145 9.21 -14.67 1.42
CA LEU A 145 9.25 -15.42 2.68
C LEU A 145 10.63 -16.00 2.97
N THR A 146 11.37 -16.32 1.91
CA THR A 146 12.69 -16.94 2.00
C THR A 146 13.70 -16.09 1.25
N THR A 147 14.84 -15.83 1.89
CA THR A 147 15.93 -15.06 1.26
C THR A 147 16.33 -15.69 -0.07
N THR A 148 16.23 -14.94 -1.17
CA THR A 148 16.44 -15.44 -2.53
C THR A 148 17.20 -14.43 -3.37
N THR A 149 17.99 -14.91 -4.31
CA THR A 149 18.62 -14.04 -5.32
C THR A 149 17.60 -13.70 -6.39
N GLY A 150 17.55 -12.43 -6.79
CA GLY A 150 16.79 -11.97 -7.94
C GLY A 150 17.62 -12.06 -9.23
N TYR A 151 17.01 -12.44 -10.34
CA TYR A 151 17.68 -12.65 -11.64
C TYR A 151 17.12 -11.75 -12.75
N ASN A 152 17.94 -11.45 -13.76
CA ASN A 152 17.53 -10.62 -14.91
C ASN A 152 16.56 -11.34 -15.88
N GLY A 153 16.34 -12.65 -15.69
CA GLY A 153 15.40 -13.44 -16.49
C GLY A 153 14.89 -14.68 -15.75
N PRO A 154 13.94 -15.43 -16.33
CA PRO A 154 13.27 -16.57 -15.71
C PRO A 154 14.13 -17.86 -15.73
N SER A 155 15.41 -17.75 -15.35
CA SER A 155 16.32 -18.87 -15.17
C SER A 155 17.56 -18.43 -14.37
N SER A 156 17.89 -19.17 -13.31
CA SER A 156 19.11 -18.95 -12.51
C SER A 156 20.39 -19.41 -13.19
N GLU A 157 20.30 -20.27 -14.22
CA GLU A 157 21.46 -20.84 -14.91
C GLU A 157 21.91 -20.00 -16.11
N VAL A 158 20.98 -19.23 -16.68
CA VAL A 158 21.20 -18.49 -17.93
C VAL A 158 21.38 -16.99 -17.68
N TYR A 159 20.75 -16.46 -16.63
CA TYR A 159 20.74 -15.02 -16.36
C TYR A 159 21.53 -14.68 -15.10
N GLU A 160 22.28 -13.59 -15.17
CA GLU A 160 23.00 -13.05 -14.03
C GLU A 160 22.04 -12.48 -12.96
N PRO A 161 22.48 -12.47 -11.68
CA PRO A 161 21.76 -11.80 -10.61
C PRO A 161 21.47 -10.33 -10.94
N THR A 162 20.25 -9.88 -10.67
CA THR A 162 19.86 -8.46 -10.80
C THR A 162 20.54 -7.58 -9.75
N PHE A 163 20.83 -8.14 -8.58
CA PHE A 163 21.43 -7.44 -7.45
C PHE A 163 22.65 -8.22 -6.95
N GLU A 164 23.64 -7.49 -6.43
CA GLU A 164 24.83 -8.09 -5.82
C GLU A 164 24.51 -8.83 -4.50
N GLN A 165 23.45 -8.40 -3.81
CA GLN A 165 23.01 -9.00 -2.55
C GLN A 165 21.64 -9.67 -2.74
N PRO A 166 21.37 -10.78 -2.03
CA PRO A 166 20.10 -11.46 -2.11
C PRO A 166 18.97 -10.64 -1.50
N LEU A 167 17.76 -10.86 -1.99
CA LEU A 167 16.53 -10.32 -1.43
C LEU A 167 16.23 -11.03 -0.12
N VAL A 168 16.23 -10.30 0.99
CA VAL A 168 15.94 -10.85 2.33
C VAL A 168 14.45 -11.15 2.52
N SER A 169 14.15 -12.05 3.48
CA SER A 169 12.78 -12.33 3.90
C SER A 169 12.07 -11.07 4.39
N GLY A 170 10.84 -10.88 3.94
CA GLY A 170 9.95 -9.76 4.25
C GLY A 170 10.09 -8.54 3.35
N VAL A 171 10.91 -8.62 2.30
CA VAL A 171 10.84 -7.67 1.20
C VAL A 171 9.46 -7.74 0.55
N GLU A 172 8.82 -6.58 0.47
CA GLU A 172 7.52 -6.40 -0.15
C GLU A 172 7.71 -5.97 -1.61
N ALA A 173 7.03 -6.66 -2.52
CA ALA A 173 7.12 -6.39 -3.95
C ALA A 173 5.75 -6.52 -4.61
N ARG A 174 5.64 -6.04 -5.85
CA ARG A 174 4.46 -6.17 -6.69
C ARG A 174 4.70 -7.24 -7.73
N LEU A 175 3.83 -8.24 -7.80
CA LEU A 175 3.83 -9.24 -8.86
C LEU A 175 3.44 -8.60 -10.19
N ILE A 176 4.33 -8.68 -11.19
CA ILE A 176 4.10 -8.16 -12.54
C ILE A 176 3.56 -9.27 -13.44
N GLU A 177 4.31 -10.37 -13.54
CA GLU A 177 3.92 -11.54 -14.31
C GLU A 177 4.44 -12.83 -13.68
N ARG A 178 3.78 -13.94 -13.97
CA ARG A 178 4.22 -15.28 -13.57
C ARG A 178 4.41 -16.13 -14.82
N ARG A 179 5.57 -16.77 -14.94
CA ARG A 179 5.91 -17.71 -16.01
C ARG A 179 6.39 -19.02 -15.39
N ASN A 180 5.53 -20.03 -15.41
CA ASN A 180 5.81 -21.35 -14.82
C ASN A 180 6.23 -21.24 -13.34
N GLN A 181 7.48 -21.64 -13.05
CA GLN A 181 8.09 -21.63 -11.71
C GLN A 181 8.79 -20.30 -11.38
N TRP A 182 8.69 -19.30 -12.25
CA TRP A 182 9.30 -17.99 -12.08
C TRP A 182 8.24 -16.91 -12.05
N ALA A 183 8.51 -15.84 -11.32
CA ALA A 183 7.71 -14.65 -11.35
C ALA A 183 8.57 -13.41 -11.43
N GLN A 184 8.14 -12.46 -12.26
CA GLN A 184 8.71 -11.14 -12.28
C GLN A 184 8.01 -10.29 -11.23
N ILE A 185 8.81 -9.73 -10.32
CA ILE A 185 8.36 -8.83 -9.28
C ILE A 185 9.00 -7.46 -9.45
N GLU A 186 8.27 -6.42 -9.09
CA GLU A 186 8.72 -5.04 -9.05
C GLU A 186 8.84 -4.63 -7.58
N LEU A 187 10.06 -4.28 -7.16
CA LEU A 187 10.34 -3.83 -5.80
C LEU A 187 9.85 -2.39 -5.60
N ARG A 188 9.85 -1.94 -4.35
CA ARG A 188 9.40 -0.58 -3.97
C ARG A 188 10.22 0.54 -4.61
N ASP A 189 11.47 0.28 -4.97
CA ASP A 189 12.37 1.19 -5.69
C ASP A 189 12.08 1.26 -7.21
N GLY A 190 11.14 0.43 -7.70
CA GLY A 190 10.81 0.30 -9.12
C GLY A 190 11.73 -0.63 -9.90
N SER A 191 12.71 -1.26 -9.24
CA SER A 191 13.54 -2.28 -9.87
C SER A 191 12.73 -3.55 -10.13
N ARG A 192 13.04 -4.24 -11.23
CA ARG A 192 12.34 -5.46 -11.64
C ARG A 192 13.30 -6.63 -11.62
N THR A 193 12.84 -7.74 -11.07
CA THR A 193 13.67 -8.94 -10.96
C THR A 193 12.80 -10.19 -11.05
N TRP A 194 13.41 -11.29 -11.49
CA TRP A 194 12.79 -12.59 -11.52
C TRP A 194 13.18 -13.39 -10.28
N VAL A 195 12.17 -13.91 -9.59
CA VAL A 195 12.35 -14.79 -8.44
C VAL A 195 11.59 -16.11 -8.64
N PRO A 196 12.03 -17.22 -8.02
CA PRO A 196 11.27 -18.46 -8.05
C PRO A 196 9.92 -18.29 -7.35
N ALA A 197 8.87 -18.87 -7.93
CA ALA A 197 7.50 -18.74 -7.44
C ALA A 197 7.25 -19.36 -6.05
N SER A 198 8.18 -20.18 -5.55
CA SER A 198 8.15 -20.76 -4.21
C SER A 198 8.68 -19.82 -3.11
N THR A 199 9.33 -18.71 -3.48
CA THR A 199 10.03 -17.83 -2.54
C THR A 199 9.16 -16.70 -2.00
N PHE A 200 8.00 -16.45 -2.61
CA PHE A 200 7.08 -15.39 -2.22
C PHE A 200 5.67 -15.92 -2.02
N GLU A 201 4.89 -15.21 -1.23
CA GLU A 201 3.46 -15.49 -1.03
C GLU A 201 2.63 -14.24 -1.28
N PRO A 202 1.46 -14.35 -1.95
CA PRO A 202 0.56 -13.21 -2.13
C PRO A 202 -0.08 -12.80 -0.80
N VAL A 203 -0.24 -11.48 -0.64
CA VAL A 203 -0.88 -10.87 0.54
C VAL A 203 -2.38 -11.19 0.63
N ARG A 204 -2.98 -11.77 -0.41
CA ARG A 204 -4.39 -12.19 -0.41
C ARG A 204 -4.67 -13.19 0.74
N PRO A 205 -5.88 -13.17 1.33
CA PRO A 205 -6.26 -14.17 2.32
C PRO A 205 -6.24 -15.56 1.69
N MET A 206 -5.78 -16.57 2.44
CA MET A 206 -5.82 -17.96 1.99
C MET A 206 -7.28 -18.33 1.74
N GLN A 207 -7.62 -18.62 0.48
CA GLN A 207 -8.89 -19.27 0.15
C GLN A 207 -8.67 -20.76 0.42
N HIS A 208 -9.23 -21.26 1.52
CA HIS A 208 -9.38 -22.69 1.77
C HIS A 208 -10.48 -23.27 0.88
#